data_AF-A0A953YHX8-F1
#
_entry.id   AF-A0A953YHX8-F1
#
_cell.length_a   1.000
_cell.length_b   1.000
_cell.length_c   1.000
_cell.angle_alpha   90.00
_cell.angle_beta   90.00
_cell.angle_gamma   90.00
#
_symmetry.space_group_name_H-M   'P 1'
#
loop_
_entity.id
_entity.type
_entity.pdbx_description
1 polymer ?
#
loop_
_entity_poly.entity_id
_entity_poly.type
_entity_poly.pdbx_seq_one_letter_code
_entity_poly.pdbx_strand_id
1 'polypeptide(L)' 'MDTTTGFPHRHLLGIEGLSPADITWLLDRADGYVDQNRRRDKRTALLRGRTVMNLFFEASTRTSASFELAAKR' A
#
# COMPACT_ATOMS: atom_id res chain seq x y z
N MET A 1 22.06 -10.34 -12.03
CA MET A 1 21.35 -10.63 -10.76
C MET A 1 20.05 -9.86 -10.87
N ASP A 2 18.96 -10.57 -11.12
CA ASP A 2 17.73 -10.02 -11.68
C ASP A 2 17.06 -9.03 -10.71
N THR A 3 16.78 -7.84 -11.21
CA THR A 3 16.20 -6.72 -10.47
C THR A 3 14.73 -7.01 -10.18
N THR A 4 14.32 -7.05 -8.91
CA THR A 4 12.94 -7.27 -8.47
C THR A 4 12.01 -6.12 -8.92
N THR A 5 11.56 -6.18 -10.17
CA THR A 5 10.69 -5.19 -10.82
C THR A 5 9.23 -5.32 -10.34
N GLY A 6 8.96 -4.75 -9.17
CA GLY A 6 7.61 -4.33 -8.74
C GLY A 6 6.59 -5.44 -8.45
N PHE A 7 5.44 -5.03 -7.92
CA PHE A 7 4.26 -5.89 -7.82
C PHE A 7 3.60 -6.03 -9.20
N PRO A 8 3.54 -7.24 -9.81
CA PRO A 8 3.17 -7.42 -11.21
C PRO A 8 1.65 -7.40 -11.43
N HIS A 9 0.85 -7.47 -10.37
CA HIS A 9 -0.60 -7.56 -10.47
C HIS A 9 -1.25 -6.18 -10.52
N ARG A 10 -2.16 -5.97 -11.47
CA ARG A 10 -2.94 -4.72 -11.58
C ARG A 10 -3.94 -4.53 -10.43
N HIS A 11 -4.48 -5.64 -9.92
CA HIS A 11 -5.53 -5.66 -8.90
C HIS A 11 -5.10 -6.54 -7.72
N LEU A 12 -5.43 -6.11 -6.49
CA LEU A 12 -5.28 -6.91 -5.27
C LEU A 12 -6.67 -7.26 -4.75
N LEU A 13 -7.19 -8.42 -5.17
CA LEU A 13 -8.55 -8.90 -4.83
C LEU A 13 -8.56 -9.89 -3.66
N GLY A 14 -7.39 -10.44 -3.31
CA GLY A 14 -7.20 -11.47 -2.31
C GLY A 14 -5.77 -12.00 -2.38
N ILE A 15 -5.48 -13.04 -1.59
CA ILE A 15 -4.12 -13.61 -1.49
C ILE A 15 -3.91 -14.86 -2.38
N GLU A 16 -4.98 -15.44 -2.92
CA GLU A 16 -4.94 -16.72 -3.66
C GLU A 16 -3.99 -16.69 -4.88
N GLY A 17 -3.94 -15.56 -5.59
CA GLY A 17 -3.07 -15.38 -6.75
C GLY A 17 -1.67 -14.86 -6.44
N LEU A 18 -1.31 -14.68 -5.17
CA LEU A 18 -0.01 -14.13 -4.79
C LEU A 18 1.01 -15.24 -4.59
N SER A 19 2.14 -15.13 -5.27
CA SER A 19 3.30 -15.96 -4.96
C SER A 19 3.92 -15.54 -3.62
N PRO A 20 4.70 -16.40 -2.96
CA PRO A 20 5.48 -16.00 -1.78
C PRO A 20 6.37 -14.77 -2.05
N ALA A 21 6.94 -14.65 -3.26
CA ALA A 21 7.75 -13.52 -3.64
C ALA A 21 6.96 -12.21 -3.72
N ASP A 22 5.71 -12.25 -4.23
CA ASP A 22 4.82 -11.07 -4.25
C ASP A 22 4.50 -10.59 -2.84
N ILE A 23 4.22 -11.54 -1.94
CA ILE A 23 3.91 -11.26 -0.54
C ILE A 23 5.13 -10.65 0.15
N THR A 24 6.30 -11.27 0.02
CA THR A 24 7.55 -10.73 0.59
C THR A 24 7.84 -9.33 0.06
N TRP A 25 7.68 -9.09 -1.24
CA TRP A 25 7.87 -7.76 -1.82
C TRP A 25 6.94 -6.71 -1.21
N LEU A 26 5.66 -7.04 -1.02
CA LEU A 26 4.69 -6.14 -0.36
C LEU A 26 5.07 -5.86 1.09
N LEU A 27 5.51 -6.87 1.83
CA LEU A 27 5.92 -6.75 3.23
C LEU A 27 7.20 -5.90 3.37
N ASP A 28 8.21 -6.15 2.55
CA ASP A 28 9.46 -5.36 2.54
C ASP A 28 9.17 -3.88 2.22
N ARG A 29 8.24 -3.62 1.29
CA ARG A 29 7.81 -2.25 0.98
C ARG A 29 7.04 -1.62 2.13
N ALA A 30 6.20 -2.38 2.84
CA ALA A 30 5.48 -1.90 4.00
C ALA A 30 6.42 -1.50 5.14
N ASP A 31 7.46 -2.29 5.42
CA ASP A 31 8.48 -1.97 6.42
C ASP A 31 9.19 -0.66 6.11
N GLY A 32 9.53 -0.42 4.83
CA GLY A 32 10.07 0.88 4.40
C GLY A 32 9.13 2.07 4.70
N TYR A 33 7.81 1.91 4.54
CA TYR A 33 6.85 2.95 4.89
C TYR A 33 6.65 3.09 6.41
N VAL A 34 6.81 2.03 7.19
CA VAL A 34 6.82 2.10 8.66
C VAL A 34 7.97 2.99 9.13
N ASP A 35 9.17 2.75 8.61
CA ASP A 35 10.35 3.55 8.94
C ASP A 35 10.21 5.00 8.49
N GLN A 36 9.63 5.23 7.31
CA GLN A 36 9.32 6.58 6.84
C GLN A 36 8.32 7.30 7.75
N ASN A 37 7.26 6.62 8.20
CA ASN A 37 6.26 7.20 9.09
C ASN A 37 6.80 7.59 10.47
N ARG A 38 7.92 6.98 10.90
CA ARG A 38 8.64 7.33 12.14
C ARG A 38 9.47 8.61 12.00
N ARG A 39 9.83 9.03 10.78
CA ARG A 39 10.61 10.26 10.53
C ARG A 39 9.75 11.51 10.77
N ARG A 40 10.41 12.66 10.99
CA ARG A 40 9.73 13.96 11.18
C ARG A 40 9.00 14.43 9.92
N ASP A 41 9.59 14.19 8.75
CA ASP A 41 8.97 14.47 7.47
C ASP A 41 8.29 13.21 6.94
N LYS A 42 6.96 13.22 7.00
CA LYS A 42 6.09 12.05 6.76
C LYS A 42 5.35 12.12 5.43
N ARG A 43 5.59 13.17 4.62
CA ARG A 43 4.87 13.40 3.37
C ARG A 43 5.70 12.94 2.19
N THR A 44 5.12 12.05 1.40
CA THR A 44 5.66 11.67 0.09
C THR A 44 4.87 12.39 -1.00
N ALA A 45 5.51 12.72 -2.11
CA ALA A 45 4.80 13.27 -3.27
C ALA A 45 4.24 12.17 -4.19
N LEU A 46 4.27 10.89 -3.78
CA LEU A 46 3.97 9.73 -4.64
C LEU A 46 2.54 9.77 -5.21
N LEU A 47 1.57 10.20 -4.41
CA LEU A 47 0.16 10.29 -4.82
C LEU A 47 -0.25 11.73 -5.20
N ARG A 48 0.69 12.67 -5.34
CA ARG A 48 0.37 14.07 -5.67
C ARG A 48 -0.37 14.13 -7.02
N GLY A 49 -1.53 14.78 -7.02
CA GLY A 49 -2.37 14.89 -8.23
C GLY A 49 -3.15 13.63 -8.58
N ARG A 50 -3.18 12.62 -7.69
CA ARG A 50 -4.02 11.43 -7.82
C ARG A 50 -5.19 11.49 -6.84
N THR A 51 -6.35 10.98 -7.27
CA THR A 51 -7.53 10.80 -6.42
C THR A 51 -7.65 9.33 -6.06
N VAL A 52 -7.67 9.02 -4.77
CA VAL A 52 -7.94 7.67 -4.24
C VAL A 52 -9.37 7.63 -3.75
N MET A 53 -10.16 6.66 -4.22
CA MET A 53 -11.57 6.50 -3.83
C MET A 53 -11.75 5.25 -2.98
N ASN A 54 -12.41 5.42 -1.84
CA ASN A 54 -12.81 4.34 -0.94
C ASN A 54 -14.31 4.08 -1.11
N LEU A 55 -14.68 2.85 -1.49
CA LEU A 55 -16.07 2.43 -1.66
C LEU A 55 -16.38 1.25 -0.74
N PHE A 56 -17.27 1.45 0.22
CA PHE A 56 -17.71 0.44 1.17
C PHE A 56 -19.24 0.35 1.14
N PHE A 57 -19.77 -0.85 0.87
CA PHE A 57 -21.22 -1.12 0.95
C PHE A 57 -21.69 -1.41 2.38
N GLU A 58 -20.75 -1.77 3.26
CA GLU A 58 -20.98 -2.07 4.66
C GLU A 58 -19.99 -1.28 5.53
N ALA A 59 -20.42 -0.87 6.72
CA ALA A 59 -19.60 -0.05 7.61
C ALA A 59 -18.35 -0.81 8.09
N SER A 60 -17.17 -0.29 7.78
CA SER A 60 -15.88 -0.88 8.20
C SER A 60 -14.88 0.21 8.62
N THR A 61 -15.03 0.71 9.85
CA THR A 61 -14.28 1.88 10.36
C THR A 61 -12.77 1.68 10.31
N ARG A 62 -12.27 0.51 10.72
CA ARG A 62 -10.81 0.25 10.75
C ARG A 62 -10.21 0.24 9.34
N THR A 63 -10.92 -0.34 8.39
CA THR A 63 -10.47 -0.45 7.00
C THR A 63 -10.55 0.90 6.29
N SER A 64 -11.66 1.63 6.40
CA SER A 64 -11.77 2.97 5.77
C SER A 64 -10.70 3.92 6.32
N ALA A 65 -10.51 3.95 7.65
CA ALA A 65 -9.53 4.82 8.28
C ALA A 65 -8.09 4.47 7.86
N SER A 66 -7.76 3.18 7.68
CA SER A 66 -6.42 2.78 7.26
C SER A 66 -6.12 3.21 5.82
N PHE A 67 -7.06 3.01 4.89
CA PHE A 67 -6.91 3.45 3.49
C PHE A 67 -6.86 4.98 3.36
N GLU A 68 -7.71 5.70 4.09
CA GLU A 68 -7.68 7.18 4.12
C GLU A 68 -6.34 7.72 4.65
N LEU A 69 -5.81 7.10 5.70
CA LEU A 69 -4.53 7.49 6.27
C LEU A 69 -3.39 7.23 5.28
N ALA A 70 -3.37 6.04 4.66
CA ALA A 70 -2.36 5.67 3.69
C ALA A 70 -2.35 6.60 2.46
N ALA A 71 -3.52 7.00 1.96
CA ALA A 71 -3.62 7.91 0.82
C ALA A 71 -3.14 9.35 1.10
N LYS A 72 -3.08 9.76 2.38
CA LYS A 72 -2.65 11.10 2.81
C LYS A 72 -1.14 11.20 3.13
N ARG A 73 -0.45 10.07 3.27
CA ARG A 73 0.98 9.99 3.61
C ARG A 73 1.84 10.05 2.35
#